data_AF-A0A6I3MP92-F1
#
_entry.id   AF-A0A6I3MP92-F1
#
_cell.length_a   1.000
_cell.length_b   1.000
_cell.length_c   1.000
_cell.angle_alpha   90.00
_cell.angle_beta   90.00
_cell.angle_gamma   90.00
#
_symmetry.space_group_name_H-M   'P 1'
#
loop_
_entity.id
_entity.type
_entity.pdbx_description
1 polymer ?
#
loop_
_entity_poly.entity_id
_entity_poly.type
_entity_poly.pdbx_seq_one_letter_code
_entity_poly.pdbx_strand_id
1 'polypeptide(L)'
;MIILKKIAGYFLIVFAILMAIGLLGSTFQAILQSSKEIHDNGLAEGLGYAFGSLFMIIIFILLVIYCMKTGLKLLKNKTKITDSIEDIGKEF
;
A
#
# COMPACT_ATOMS: atom_id res chain seq x y z
N MET A 1 -11.27 4.15 21.85
CA MET A 1 -11.30 3.87 20.38
C MET A 1 -10.35 4.72 19.52
N ILE A 2 -10.14 6.01 19.83
CA ILE A 2 -9.29 6.90 19.00
C ILE A 2 -7.82 6.45 18.97
N ILE A 3 -7.28 6.03 20.12
CA ILE A 3 -5.90 5.53 20.25
C ILE A 3 -5.71 4.23 19.43
N LEU A 4 -6.66 3.29 19.51
CA LEU A 4 -6.62 2.04 18.73
C LEU A 4 -6.60 2.29 17.22
N LYS A 5 -7.37 3.26 16.72
CA LYS A 5 -7.36 3.66 15.30
C LYS A 5 -6.00 4.23 14.88
N LYS A 6 -5.34 4.99 15.74
CA LYS A 6 -4.01 5.52 15.48
C LYS A 6 -2.96 4.40 15.40
N ILE A 7 -2.96 3.48 16.35
CA ILE A 7 -2.05 2.32 16.36
C ILE A 7 -2.24 1.48 15.10
N ALA A 8 -3.50 1.15 14.74
CA ALA A 8 -3.81 0.42 13.52
C ALA A 8 -3.36 1.17 12.25
N GLY A 9 -3.52 2.50 12.22
CA GLY A 9 -3.07 3.35 11.11
C GLY A 9 -1.56 3.33 10.92
N TYR A 10 -0.78 3.49 12.00
CA TYR A 10 0.68 3.38 11.95
C TYR A 10 1.14 1.98 11.52
N PHE A 11 0.53 0.92 12.07
CA PHE A 11 0.83 -0.45 11.69
C PHE A 11 0.61 -0.70 10.19
N LEU A 12 -0.51 -0.23 9.63
CA LEU A 12 -0.81 -0.31 8.20
C LEU A 12 0.21 0.42 7.32
N ILE A 13 0.70 1.57 7.76
CA ILE A 13 1.71 2.33 7.00
C ILE A 13 3.06 1.61 7.03
N VAL A 14 3.50 1.15 8.20
CA VAL A 14 4.75 0.38 8.32
C VAL A 14 4.67 -0.89 7.47
N PHE A 15 3.54 -1.60 7.52
CA PHE A 15 3.30 -2.78 6.70
C PHE A 15 3.35 -2.45 5.19
N ALA A 16 2.71 -1.35 4.76
CA ALA A 16 2.76 -0.91 3.37
C ALA A 16 4.19 -0.57 2.91
N ILE A 17 5.01 0.04 3.77
CA ILE A 17 6.42 0.34 3.46
C ILE A 17 7.22 -0.95 3.31
N LEU A 18 7.05 -1.92 4.22
CA LEU A 18 7.71 -3.23 4.11
C LEU A 18 7.30 -3.97 2.83
N MET A 19 6.02 -3.93 2.48
CA MET A 19 5.53 -4.49 1.22
C MET A 19 6.14 -3.79 0.00
N ALA A 20 6.30 -2.46 0.03
CA ALA A 20 6.92 -1.71 -1.05
C ALA A 20 8.39 -2.10 -1.27
N ILE A 21 9.14 -2.31 -0.17
CA ILE A 21 10.53 -2.79 -0.24
C ILE A 21 10.57 -4.21 -0.83
N GLY A 22 9.69 -5.11 -0.38
CA GLY A 22 9.57 -6.46 -0.92
C GLY A 22 9.24 -6.45 -2.41
N LEU A 23 8.33 -5.57 -2.84
CA LEU A 23 7.96 -5.41 -4.24
C LEU A 23 9.14 -4.98 -5.12
N LEU A 24 10.00 -4.05 -4.64
CA LEU A 24 11.20 -3.65 -5.37
C LEU A 24 12.15 -4.84 -5.57
N GLY A 25 12.39 -5.64 -4.52
CA GLY A 25 13.21 -6.85 -4.60
C GLY A 25 12.64 -7.88 -5.57
N SER A 26 11.34 -8.15 -5.48
CA SER A 26 10.66 -9.09 -6.38
C SER A 26 10.64 -8.62 -7.83
N THR A 27 10.52 -7.31 -8.06
CA THR A 27 10.56 -6.73 -9.43
C THR A 27 11.94 -6.94 -10.05
N PHE A 28 13.01 -6.72 -9.30
CA PHE A 28 14.37 -6.96 -9.79
C PHE A 28 14.60 -8.45 -10.12
N GLN A 29 14.16 -9.36 -9.25
CA GLN A 29 14.24 -10.80 -9.53
C GLN A 29 13.39 -11.21 -10.73
N ALA A 30 12.19 -10.66 -10.89
CA ALA A 30 11.31 -10.95 -12.02
C ALA A 30 11.95 -10.55 -13.36
N ILE A 31 12.67 -9.42 -13.41
CA ILE A 31 13.41 -9.01 -14.61
C ILE A 31 14.50 -10.02 -14.94
N LEU A 32 15.35 -10.39 -13.96
CA LEU A 32 16.43 -11.36 -14.16
C LEU A 32 15.90 -12.72 -14.63
N GLN A 33 14.83 -13.20 -14.01
CA GLN A 33 14.21 -14.47 -14.38
C GLN A 33 13.54 -14.39 -15.75
N SER A 34 12.87 -13.29 -16.08
CA SER A 34 12.29 -13.11 -17.42
C SER A 34 13.36 -13.13 -18.51
N SER A 35 14.50 -12.48 -18.28
CA SER A 35 15.64 -12.54 -19.22
C SER A 35 16.20 -13.95 -19.37
N LYS A 36 16.32 -14.69 -18.26
CA LYS A 36 16.76 -16.08 -18.28
C LYS A 36 15.77 -16.97 -19.05
N GLU A 37 14.48 -16.79 -18.83
CA GLU A 37 13.44 -17.61 -19.46
C GLU A 37 13.35 -17.36 -20.98
N ILE A 38 13.53 -16.11 -21.42
CA ILE A 38 13.63 -15.77 -22.85
C ILE A 38 14.82 -16.48 -23.50
N HIS A 39 15.94 -16.58 -22.78
CA HIS A 39 17.16 -17.21 -23.29
C HIS A 39 17.06 -18.74 -23.32
N ASP A 40 16.54 -19.36 -22.25
CA ASP A 40 16.58 -20.81 -22.05
C ASP A 40 15.38 -21.53 -22.68
N ASN A 41 14.18 -20.94 -22.64
CA ASN A 41 12.93 -21.57 -23.07
C ASN A 41 12.27 -20.88 -24.29
N GLY A 42 12.89 -19.80 -24.78
CA GLY A 42 12.44 -19.07 -25.96
C GLY A 42 11.42 -17.96 -25.69
N LEU A 43 11.13 -17.19 -26.74
CA LEU A 43 10.41 -15.92 -26.63
C LEU A 43 8.98 -16.05 -26.10
N ALA A 44 8.24 -17.08 -26.50
CA ALA A 44 6.82 -17.21 -26.14
C ALA A 44 6.63 -17.44 -24.63
N GLU A 45 7.42 -18.35 -24.04
CA GLU A 45 7.36 -18.66 -22.61
C GLU A 45 7.93 -17.51 -21.77
N GLY A 46 9.04 -16.91 -22.20
CA GLY A 46 9.62 -15.76 -21.53
C GLY A 46 8.70 -14.53 -21.52
N LEU A 47 7.96 -14.28 -22.61
CA LEU A 47 6.95 -13.22 -22.63
C LEU A 47 5.76 -13.55 -21.73
N GLY A 48 5.32 -14.80 -21.67
CA GLY A 48 4.27 -15.23 -20.74
C GLY A 48 4.67 -14.99 -19.27
N TYR A 49 5.90 -15.33 -18.91
CA TYR A 49 6.46 -15.07 -17.58
C TYR A 49 6.55 -13.56 -17.27
N ALA A 50 7.05 -12.77 -18.22
CA ALA A 50 7.14 -11.32 -18.08
C ALA A 50 5.75 -10.67 -17.90
N PHE A 51 4.74 -11.14 -18.66
CA PHE A 51 3.36 -10.64 -18.51
C PHE A 51 2.75 -11.01 -17.15
N GLY A 52 2.91 -12.26 -16.73
CA GLY A 52 2.39 -12.72 -15.43
C GLY A 52 3.02 -11.96 -14.26
N SER A 53 4.34 -11.79 -14.29
CA SER A 53 5.06 -11.01 -13.28
C SER A 53 4.65 -9.54 -13.28
N LEU A 54 4.52 -8.90 -14.45
CA LEU A 54 4.07 -7.52 -14.57
C LEU A 54 2.64 -7.33 -14.04
N PHE A 55 1.74 -8.26 -14.33
CA PHE A 55 0.38 -8.25 -13.80
C PHE A 55 0.36 -8.33 -12.26
N MET A 56 1.15 -9.25 -11.69
CA MET A 56 1.27 -9.38 -10.23
C MET A 56 1.89 -8.14 -9.58
N ILE A 57 2.91 -7.53 -10.20
CA ILE A 57 3.51 -6.28 -9.74
C ILE A 57 2.45 -5.18 -9.66
N ILE A 58 1.62 -5.02 -10.70
CA ILE A 58 0.54 -4.02 -10.71
C ILE A 58 -0.44 -4.25 -9.56
N ILE A 59 -0.88 -5.49 -9.32
CA ILE A 59 -1.78 -5.82 -8.21
C ILE A 59 -1.14 -5.44 -6.87
N PHE A 60 0.14 -5.77 -6.66
CA PHE A 60 0.86 -5.42 -5.44
C PHE A 60 0.99 -3.91 -5.25
N ILE A 61 1.27 -3.15 -6.32
CA ILE A 61 1.30 -1.68 -6.26
C ILE A 61 -0.05 -1.13 -5.80
N LEU A 62 -1.15 -1.61 -6.38
CA LEU A 62 -2.50 -1.19 -5.98
C LEU A 62 -2.78 -1.52 -4.51
N LEU A 63 -2.33 -2.68 -4.04
CA LEU A 63 -2.51 -3.09 -2.66
C LEU A 63 -1.69 -2.24 -1.68
N VAL A 64 -0.44 -1.91 -2.01
CA VAL A 64 0.40 -0.98 -1.24
C VAL A 64 -0.26 0.39 -1.16
N ILE A 65 -0.73 0.93 -2.29
CA ILE A 65 -1.44 2.22 -2.35
C ILE A 65 -2.69 2.18 -1.47
N TYR A 66 -3.46 1.09 -1.53
CA TYR A 66 -4.67 0.91 -0.72
C TYR A 66 -4.35 0.87 0.78
N CYS A 67 -3.35 0.10 1.20
CA CYS A 67 -2.90 0.03 2.59
C CYS A 67 -2.42 1.39 3.09
N MET A 68 -1.62 2.10 2.29
CA MET A 68 -1.10 3.42 2.66
C MET A 68 -2.22 4.46 2.75
N LYS A 69 -3.15 4.50 1.78
CA LYS A 69 -4.33 5.38 1.80
C LYS A 69 -5.24 5.09 2.99
N THR A 70 -5.44 3.82 3.33
CA THR A 70 -6.27 3.40 4.46
C THR A 70 -5.60 3.74 5.79
N GLY A 71 -4.29 3.47 5.94
CA GLY A 71 -3.51 3.83 7.12
C GLY A 71 -3.53 5.34 7.37
N LEU A 72 -3.30 6.15 6.33
CA LEU A 72 -3.39 7.61 6.42
C LEU A 72 -4.81 8.09 6.75
N LYS A 73 -5.85 7.47 6.18
CA LYS A 73 -7.26 7.79 6.48
C LYS A 73 -7.62 7.50 7.95
N LEU A 74 -7.03 6.47 8.55
CA LEU A 74 -7.20 6.15 9.98
C LEU A 74 -6.47 7.14 10.90
N LEU A 75 -5.33 7.67 10.45
CA LEU A 75 -4.56 8.69 11.17
C LEU A 75 -5.13 10.10 11.01
N LYS A 76 -5.85 10.37 9.91
CA LYS A 76 -6.52 11.65 9.69
C LYS A 76 -7.60 11.80 10.77
N ASN A 77 -7.31 12.62 11.78
CA ASN A 77 -8.34 13.08 12.71
C ASN A 77 -9.41 13.74 11.84
N LYS A 78 -10.61 13.15 11.80
CA LYS A 78 -11.78 13.95 11.49
C LYS A 78 -11.77 15.00 12.61
N THR A 79 -11.43 16.23 12.28
CA THR A 79 -11.85 17.38 13.07
C THR A 79 -13.34 17.17 13.21
N LYS A 80 -13.78 16.63 14.35
CA LYS A 80 -15.15 16.86 14.74
C LYS A 80 -15.18 18.37 14.84
N ILE A 81 -15.87 19.01 13.91
CA ILE A 81 -16.52 20.27 14.21
C ILE A 81 -17.51 19.88 15.29
N THR A 82 -17.01 19.72 16.52
CA THR A 82 -17.80 19.99 17.70
C THR A 82 -17.98 21.48 17.62
N ASP A 83 -19.02 21.90 16.90
CA ASP A 83 -19.88 22.94 17.42
C ASP A 83 -20.21 22.47 18.84
N SER A 84 -19.39 22.94 19.77
CA SER A 84 -19.61 22.83 21.19
C SER A 84 -20.86 23.67 21.44
N ILE A 85 -22.03 23.05 21.35
CA ILE A 85 -23.28 23.63 21.86
C ILE A 85 -23.12 23.93 23.38
N GLU A 86 -22.12 23.32 24.02
CA GLU A 86 -21.70 23.56 25.41
C GLU A 86 -20.96 24.91 25.64
N ASP A 87 -20.56 25.65 24.60
CA ASP A 87 -19.94 26.99 24.75
C ASP A 87 -20.92 28.17 24.58
N ILE A 88 -22.21 27.91 24.32
CA ILE A 88 -23.23 28.95 24.08
C ILE A 88 -23.74 29.63 25.39
N GLY A 89 -23.24 29.22 26.56
CA GLY A 89 -23.75 29.70 27.87
C GLY A 89 -22.71 30.28 28.83
N LYS A 90 -21.46 30.47 28.42
CA LYS A 90 -20.38 30.92 29.32
C LYS A 90 -20.02 32.42 29.23
N GLU A 91 -20.73 33.19 28.42
CA GLU A 91 -20.57 34.65 28.31
C GLU A 91 -21.75 35.45 28.87
N PHE A 92 -22.44 34.92 29.89
CA PHE A 92 -23.36 35.68 30.72
C PHE A 92 -23.00 35.54 32.20
#